data_AF-A0A2H0Z9P5-F1
#
_entry.id   AF-A0A2H0Z9P5-F1
#
_cell.length_a   1.000
_cell.length_b   1.000
_cell.length_c   1.000
_cell.angle_alpha   90.00
_cell.angle_beta   90.00
_cell.angle_gamma   90.00
#
_symmetry.space_group_name_H-M   'P 1'
#
loop_
_entity.id
_entity.type
_entity.pdbx_description
1 polymer ?
#
loop_
_entity_poly.entity_id
_entity_poly.type
_entity_poly.pdbx_seq_one_letter_code
_entity_poly.pdbx_strand_id
1 'polypeptide(L)'
;MKKLYLLAPVILLSGCMATQNDMLLLQSQIDDLNANLSTMQKNQADLSIKIDNLNSSLNAFSENMKDLSSDINRLSGKIDDYGNLTDKKINVIGQSIKKQQEDVEKSLLPARIYSQAMSNYSAKKYDAAVENFKTYITRYPDAENLANAYFYMAESLYEKKNYPEAGIFYAKILDKHPDYSKTPSVRFKYAMCLLNLNDPAKKEEALRYFKSIVKDFPGSLEAKASKERLQKEAKPAPKKAKATPAKAN
;
A
#
# COMPACT_ATOMS: atom_id res chain seq x y z
N MET A 1 51.59 -135.83 -35.11
CA MET A 1 50.74 -135.13 -36.09
C MET A 1 49.46 -134.66 -35.40
N LYS A 2 48.99 -133.45 -35.73
CA LYS A 2 47.95 -132.61 -35.08
C LYS A 2 46.52 -133.19 -35.04
N LYS A 3 45.73 -132.78 -34.03
CA LYS A 3 44.40 -132.09 -34.05
C LYS A 3 43.73 -132.25 -32.67
N LEU A 4 43.64 -131.23 -31.78
CA LEU A 4 42.71 -130.08 -31.69
C LEU A 4 41.22 -130.45 -31.61
N TYR A 5 40.54 -130.10 -30.50
CA TYR A 5 39.12 -129.69 -30.29
C TYR A 5 38.83 -129.84 -28.76
N LEU A 6 38.10 -129.01 -28.00
CA LEU A 6 37.62 -127.62 -28.03
C LEU A 6 37.09 -127.33 -26.60
N LEU A 7 37.26 -126.10 -26.14
CA LEU A 7 36.95 -125.54 -24.82
C LEU A 7 35.46 -125.13 -24.72
N ALA A 8 34.74 -125.46 -23.63
CA ALA A 8 33.80 -124.57 -22.90
C ALA A 8 33.00 -125.29 -21.79
N PRO A 9 32.98 -124.75 -20.55
CA PRO A 9 32.19 -125.22 -19.40
C PRO A 9 31.01 -124.27 -19.08
N VAL A 10 29.92 -124.72 -18.46
CA VAL A 10 29.11 -123.85 -17.56
C VAL A 10 28.51 -124.68 -16.43
N ILE A 11 28.89 -124.28 -15.22
CA ILE A 11 28.52 -124.82 -13.91
C ILE A 11 27.33 -124.03 -13.35
N LEU A 12 26.36 -124.79 -12.85
CA LEU A 12 25.42 -124.61 -11.72
C LEU A 12 25.23 -123.23 -11.06
N LEU A 13 23.94 -122.87 -10.92
CA LEU A 13 23.21 -122.56 -9.67
C LEU A 13 23.98 -121.96 -8.48
N SER A 14 23.52 -120.80 -7.97
CA SER A 14 23.02 -120.57 -6.58
C SER A 14 23.09 -119.07 -6.18
N GLY A 15 21.95 -118.43 -5.90
CA GLY A 15 21.97 -117.06 -5.35
C GLY A 15 20.61 -116.36 -5.19
N CYS A 16 19.68 -116.89 -4.40
CA CYS A 16 18.42 -116.21 -4.02
C CYS A 16 18.17 -116.30 -2.50
N MET A 17 18.84 -115.49 -1.67
CA MET A 17 18.42 -115.27 -0.27
C MET A 17 18.65 -113.81 0.25
N ALA A 18 18.98 -112.84 -0.62
CA ALA A 18 19.28 -111.46 -0.19
C ALA A 18 18.12 -110.44 -0.33
N THR A 19 16.94 -110.81 -0.84
CA THR A 19 15.97 -109.84 -1.40
C THR A 19 14.76 -109.48 -0.52
N GLN A 20 14.56 -110.11 0.64
CA GLN A 20 13.30 -109.93 1.40
C GLN A 20 13.30 -108.69 2.33
N ASN A 21 14.42 -108.40 3.00
CA ASN A 21 14.56 -107.19 3.81
C ASN A 21 14.67 -105.92 2.94
N ASP A 22 15.31 -106.01 1.78
CA ASP A 22 15.41 -104.90 0.82
C ASP A 22 14.05 -104.53 0.23
N MET A 23 13.16 -105.50 0.04
CA MET A 23 11.80 -105.26 -0.45
C MET A 23 10.94 -104.49 0.57
N LEU A 24 11.04 -104.81 1.86
CA LEU A 24 10.36 -104.08 2.93
C LEU A 24 10.90 -102.65 3.08
N LEU A 25 12.22 -102.46 2.93
CA LEU A 25 12.85 -101.15 2.93
C LEU A 25 12.40 -100.29 1.74
N LEU A 26 12.32 -100.89 0.55
CA LEU A 26 11.79 -100.24 -0.66
C LEU A 26 10.32 -99.84 -0.51
N GLN A 27 9.50 -100.68 0.10
CA GLN A 27 8.08 -100.39 0.33
C GLN A 27 7.90 -99.22 1.31
N SER A 28 8.67 -99.22 2.40
CA SER A 28 8.71 -98.09 3.35
C SER A 28 9.17 -96.79 2.68
N GLN A 29 10.17 -96.86 1.78
CA GLN A 29 10.62 -95.69 1.01
C GLN A 29 9.57 -95.19 0.02
N ILE A 30 8.77 -96.08 -0.58
CA ILE A 30 7.66 -95.69 -1.46
C ILE A 30 6.53 -95.04 -0.65
N ASP A 31 6.23 -95.56 0.54
CA ASP A 31 5.22 -94.97 1.43
C ASP A 31 5.65 -93.59 1.94
N ASP A 32 6.92 -93.42 2.33
CA ASP A 32 7.50 -92.13 2.70
C ASP A 32 7.52 -91.17 1.50
N LEU A 33 7.86 -91.66 0.30
CA LEU A 33 7.84 -90.84 -0.91
C LEU A 33 6.42 -90.40 -1.28
N ASN A 34 5.42 -91.28 -1.14
CA ASN A 34 4.01 -90.96 -1.35
C ASN A 34 3.49 -89.98 -0.29
N ALA A 35 3.90 -90.12 0.97
CA ALA A 35 3.57 -89.19 2.04
C ALA A 35 4.20 -87.81 1.80
N ASN A 36 5.45 -87.77 1.33
CA ASN A 36 6.14 -86.55 0.94
C ASN A 36 5.51 -85.89 -0.30
N LEU A 37 5.10 -86.67 -1.30
CA LEU A 37 4.40 -86.19 -2.49
C LEU A 37 3.04 -85.59 -2.12
N SER A 38 2.29 -86.26 -1.26
CA SER A 38 1.03 -85.74 -0.70
C SER A 38 1.24 -84.45 0.11
N THR A 39 2.29 -84.39 0.92
CA THR A 39 2.67 -83.18 1.67
C THR A 39 3.06 -82.04 0.73
N MET A 40 3.83 -82.32 -0.33
CA MET A 40 4.17 -81.33 -1.35
C MET A 40 2.94 -80.84 -2.11
N GLN A 41 2.01 -81.73 -2.46
CA GLN A 41 0.73 -81.36 -3.10
C GLN A 41 -0.10 -80.45 -2.19
N LYS A 42 -0.18 -80.76 -0.89
CA LYS A 42 -0.84 -79.90 0.10
C LYS A 42 -0.17 -78.53 0.21
N ASN A 43 1.17 -78.50 0.29
CA ASN A 43 1.93 -77.25 0.34
C ASN A 43 1.75 -76.43 -0.95
N GLN A 44 1.64 -77.09 -2.12
CA GLN A 44 1.37 -76.43 -3.39
C GLN A 44 -0.04 -75.81 -3.42
N ALA A 45 -1.05 -76.51 -2.89
CA ALA A 45 -2.41 -75.99 -2.76
C ALA A 45 -2.48 -74.79 -1.80
N ASP A 46 -1.83 -74.88 -0.64
CA ASP A 46 -1.74 -73.78 0.33
C ASP A 46 -1.03 -72.55 -0.25
N LEU A 47 0.02 -72.78 -1.08
CA LEU A 47 0.73 -71.71 -1.76
C LEU A 47 -0.16 -71.05 -2.83
N SER A 48 -0.96 -71.83 -3.57
CA SER A 48 -1.94 -71.31 -4.52
C SER A 48 -2.94 -70.37 -3.85
N ILE A 49 -3.51 -70.78 -2.70
CA ILE A 49 -4.46 -69.96 -1.94
C ILE A 49 -3.81 -68.66 -1.46
N LYS A 50 -2.55 -68.70 -1.00
CA LYS A 50 -1.81 -67.49 -0.60
C LYS A 50 -1.56 -66.55 -1.77
N ILE A 51 -1.27 -67.08 -2.97
CA ILE A 51 -1.10 -66.28 -4.19
C ILE A 51 -2.42 -65.61 -4.57
N ASP A 52 -3.55 -66.31 -4.50
CA ASP A 52 -4.88 -65.75 -4.81
C ASP A 52 -5.27 -64.63 -3.83
N ASN A 53 -5.00 -64.83 -2.55
CA ASN A 53 -5.21 -63.81 -1.52
C ASN A 53 -4.31 -62.59 -1.71
N LEU A 54 -3.05 -62.80 -2.09
CA LEU A 54 -2.11 -61.72 -2.42
C LEU A 54 -2.56 -60.95 -3.67
N ASN A 55 -2.96 -61.65 -4.73
CA ASN A 55 -3.48 -61.03 -5.95
C ASN A 55 -4.72 -60.19 -5.66
N SER A 56 -5.64 -60.70 -4.85
CA SER A 56 -6.84 -59.97 -4.44
C SER A 56 -6.50 -58.72 -3.62
N SER A 57 -5.54 -58.84 -2.70
CA SER A 57 -5.05 -57.71 -1.89
C SER A 57 -4.33 -56.65 -2.72
N LEU A 58 -3.54 -57.08 -3.72
CA LEU A 58 -2.86 -56.19 -4.66
C LEU A 58 -3.86 -55.43 -5.54
N ASN A 59 -4.91 -56.10 -6.00
CA ASN A 59 -5.98 -55.46 -6.78
C ASN A 59 -6.70 -54.40 -5.94
N ALA A 60 -7.12 -54.75 -4.71
CA ALA A 60 -7.77 -53.81 -3.80
C ALA A 60 -6.86 -52.63 -3.43
N PHE A 61 -5.55 -52.88 -3.23
CA PHE A 61 -4.57 -51.82 -3.00
C PHE A 61 -4.40 -50.91 -4.22
N SER A 62 -4.36 -51.49 -5.44
CA SER A 62 -4.27 -50.72 -6.68
C SER A 62 -5.47 -49.82 -6.90
N GLU A 63 -6.69 -50.30 -6.62
CA GLU A 63 -7.91 -49.50 -6.65
C GLU A 63 -7.86 -48.37 -5.62
N ASN A 64 -7.52 -48.66 -4.36
CA ASN A 64 -7.37 -47.64 -3.33
C ASN A 64 -6.31 -46.59 -3.68
N MET A 65 -5.20 -46.99 -4.31
CA MET A 65 -4.16 -46.05 -4.80
C MET A 65 -4.67 -45.15 -5.93
N LYS A 66 -5.50 -45.69 -6.83
CA LYS A 66 -6.14 -44.91 -7.89
C LYS A 66 -7.13 -43.89 -7.32
N ASP A 67 -7.94 -44.31 -6.35
CA ASP A 67 -8.89 -43.43 -5.68
C ASP A 67 -8.16 -42.33 -4.90
N LEU A 68 -7.10 -42.68 -4.17
CA LEU A 68 -6.26 -41.72 -3.47
C LEU A 68 -5.60 -40.71 -4.43
N SER A 69 -5.12 -41.18 -5.59
CA SER A 69 -4.58 -40.30 -6.63
C SER A 69 -5.64 -39.32 -7.15
N SER A 70 -6.88 -39.80 -7.33
CA SER A 70 -7.99 -38.95 -7.76
C SER A 70 -8.35 -37.88 -6.72
N ASP A 71 -8.34 -38.23 -5.44
CA ASP A 71 -8.61 -37.31 -4.34
C ASP A 71 -7.49 -36.27 -4.17
N ILE A 72 -6.22 -36.67 -4.34
CA ILE A 72 -5.07 -35.74 -4.36
C ILE A 72 -5.22 -34.72 -5.49
N ASN A 73 -5.58 -35.16 -6.70
CA ASN A 73 -5.79 -34.25 -7.83
C ASN A 73 -6.96 -33.28 -7.57
N ARG A 74 -8.06 -33.77 -6.98
CA ARG A 74 -9.22 -32.94 -6.63
C ARG A 74 -8.89 -31.93 -5.53
N LEU A 75 -8.09 -32.33 -4.54
CA LEU A 75 -7.63 -31.44 -3.48
C LEU A 75 -6.67 -30.38 -4.02
N SER A 76 -5.74 -30.76 -4.92
CA SER A 76 -4.85 -29.82 -5.61
C SER A 76 -5.65 -28.75 -6.34
N GLY A 77 -6.66 -29.15 -7.13
CA GLY A 77 -7.52 -28.19 -7.83
C GLY A 77 -8.24 -27.21 -6.90
N LYS A 78 -8.74 -27.69 -5.75
CA LYS A 78 -9.33 -26.79 -4.74
C LYS A 78 -8.31 -25.85 -4.11
N ILE A 79 -7.08 -26.29 -3.86
CA ILE A 79 -6.00 -25.46 -3.32
C ILE A 79 -5.65 -24.36 -4.33
N ASP A 80 -5.57 -24.69 -5.62
CA ASP A 80 -5.33 -23.72 -6.70
C ASP A 80 -6.46 -22.70 -6.81
N ASP A 81 -7.72 -23.13 -6.74
CA ASP A 81 -8.88 -22.24 -6.71
C ASP A 81 -8.86 -21.28 -5.51
N TYR A 82 -8.50 -21.79 -4.32
CA TYR A 82 -8.34 -20.98 -3.12
C TYR A 82 -7.17 -19.99 -3.23
N GLY A 83 -6.05 -20.42 -3.82
CA GLY A 83 -4.90 -19.56 -4.13
C GLY A 83 -5.31 -18.40 -5.03
N ASN A 84 -5.94 -18.72 -6.17
CA ASN A 84 -6.43 -17.75 -7.14
C ASN A 84 -7.45 -16.76 -6.56
N LEU A 85 -8.38 -17.25 -5.74
CA LEU A 85 -9.37 -16.40 -5.06
C LEU A 85 -8.71 -15.46 -4.05
N THR A 86 -7.72 -15.96 -3.31
CA THR A 86 -6.97 -15.20 -2.32
C THR A 86 -6.14 -14.12 -3.00
N ASP A 87 -5.42 -14.44 -4.08
CA ASP A 87 -4.66 -13.47 -4.88
C ASP A 87 -5.56 -12.38 -5.47
N LYS A 88 -6.73 -12.75 -6.00
CA LYS A 88 -7.70 -11.79 -6.51
C LYS A 88 -8.20 -10.85 -5.40
N LYS A 89 -8.52 -11.38 -4.21
CA LYS A 89 -8.93 -10.56 -3.07
C LYS A 89 -7.81 -9.65 -2.58
N ILE A 90 -6.58 -10.16 -2.46
CA ILE A 90 -5.40 -9.38 -2.07
C ILE A 90 -5.15 -8.24 -3.07
N ASN A 91 -5.27 -8.49 -4.37
CA ASN A 91 -5.08 -7.46 -5.39
C ASN A 91 -6.20 -6.40 -5.33
N VAL A 92 -7.46 -6.80 -5.18
CA VAL A 92 -8.59 -5.87 -5.00
C VAL A 92 -8.43 -5.02 -3.73
N ILE A 93 -8.01 -5.64 -2.61
CA ILE A 93 -7.72 -4.94 -1.35
C ILE A 93 -6.53 -3.98 -1.53
N GLY A 94 -5.47 -4.39 -2.21
CA GLY A 94 -4.33 -3.54 -2.50
C GLY A 94 -4.71 -2.31 -3.34
N GLN A 95 -5.58 -2.51 -4.34
CA GLN A 95 -6.09 -1.43 -5.19
C GLN A 95 -7.03 -0.49 -4.41
N SER A 96 -7.91 -1.01 -3.55
CA SER A 96 -8.80 -0.18 -2.74
C SER A 96 -8.07 0.61 -1.67
N ILE A 97 -7.07 0.01 -1.00
CA ILE A 97 -6.21 0.71 -0.03
C ILE A 97 -5.45 1.86 -0.71
N LYS A 98 -4.88 1.63 -1.91
CA LYS A 98 -4.14 2.66 -2.64
C LYS A 98 -5.05 3.84 -3.04
N LYS A 99 -6.24 3.54 -3.55
CA LYS A 99 -7.24 4.55 -3.92
C LYS A 99 -7.72 5.35 -2.70
N GLN A 100 -7.96 4.66 -1.58
CA GLN A 100 -8.42 5.29 -0.34
C GLN A 100 -7.32 6.15 0.31
N GLN A 101 -6.04 5.76 0.21
CA GLN A 101 -4.92 6.59 0.64
C GLN A 101 -4.78 7.85 -0.23
N GLU A 102 -4.89 7.73 -1.55
CA GLU A 102 -4.83 8.88 -2.46
C GLU A 102 -6.00 9.87 -2.26
N ASP A 103 -7.21 9.38 -1.98
CA ASP A 103 -8.39 10.21 -1.74
C ASP A 103 -8.33 10.91 -0.37
N VAL A 104 -7.85 10.22 0.68
CA VAL A 104 -7.62 10.83 2.00
C VAL A 104 -6.50 11.86 1.94
N GLU A 105 -5.40 11.56 1.23
CA GLU A 105 -4.32 12.51 1.03
C GLU A 105 -4.86 13.77 0.32
N LYS A 106 -5.51 13.63 -0.85
CA LYS A 106 -6.11 14.75 -1.58
C LYS A 106 -7.11 15.57 -0.75
N SER A 107 -7.91 14.92 0.09
CA SER A 107 -8.87 15.59 0.97
C SER A 107 -8.19 16.38 2.10
N LEU A 108 -7.06 15.88 2.63
CA LEU A 108 -6.29 16.53 3.70
C LEU A 108 -5.28 17.56 3.20
N LEU A 109 -4.90 17.51 1.92
CA LEU A 109 -3.90 18.41 1.34
C LEU A 109 -4.23 19.91 1.51
N PRO A 110 -5.48 20.39 1.32
CA PRO A 110 -5.82 21.80 1.57
C PRO A 110 -5.51 22.21 3.02
N ALA A 111 -6.02 21.47 4.00
CA ALA A 111 -5.82 21.76 5.42
C ALA A 111 -4.33 21.73 5.80
N ARG A 112 -3.58 20.75 5.27
CA ARG A 112 -2.13 20.64 5.51
C ARG A 112 -1.35 21.82 4.95
N ILE A 113 -1.61 22.21 3.70
CA ILE A 113 -0.91 23.33 3.05
C ILE A 113 -1.24 24.63 3.78
N TYR A 114 -2.51 24.85 4.13
CA TYR A 114 -2.92 26.01 4.92
C TYR A 114 -2.25 26.05 6.30
N SER A 115 -2.25 24.93 7.03
CA SER A 115 -1.61 24.81 8.34
C SER A 115 -0.11 25.10 8.27
N GLN A 116 0.57 24.58 7.24
CA GLN A 116 1.99 24.87 7.02
C GLN A 116 2.24 26.34 6.70
N ALA A 117 1.39 26.96 5.87
CA ALA A 117 1.46 28.39 5.57
C ALA A 117 1.32 29.24 6.85
N MET A 118 0.35 28.90 7.69
CA MET A 118 0.13 29.55 8.99
C MET A 118 1.29 29.35 9.97
N SER A 119 1.91 28.16 9.98
CA SER A 119 3.11 27.88 10.77
C SER A 119 4.27 28.77 10.31
N ASN A 120 4.51 28.88 9.00
CA ASN A 120 5.55 29.76 8.44
C ASN A 120 5.28 31.24 8.77
N TYR A 121 4.04 31.69 8.65
CA TYR A 121 3.64 33.04 9.03
C TYR A 121 3.91 33.32 10.52
N SER A 122 3.50 32.39 11.40
CA SER A 122 3.70 32.52 12.84
C SER A 122 5.19 32.52 13.22
N ALA A 123 6.01 31.77 12.48
CA ALA A 123 7.46 31.76 12.59
C ALA A 123 8.14 32.99 11.93
N LYS A 124 7.36 33.95 11.42
CA LYS A 124 7.82 35.14 10.66
C LYS A 124 8.63 34.81 9.42
N LYS A 125 8.51 33.59 8.90
CA LYS A 125 9.11 33.14 7.63
C LYS A 125 8.20 33.57 6.49
N TYR A 126 8.11 34.88 6.27
CA TYR A 126 7.11 35.46 5.38
C TYR A 126 7.26 35.02 3.92
N ASP A 127 8.48 34.80 3.41
CA ASP A 127 8.69 34.25 2.06
C ASP A 127 8.04 32.87 1.89
N ALA A 128 8.34 31.96 2.81
CA ALA A 128 7.77 30.61 2.80
C ALA A 128 6.25 30.63 3.08
N ALA A 129 5.76 31.56 3.89
CA ALA A 129 4.33 31.74 4.10
C ALA A 129 3.62 32.15 2.80
N VAL A 130 4.17 33.14 2.08
CA VAL A 130 3.63 33.62 0.79
C VAL A 130 3.59 32.49 -0.23
N GLU A 131 4.66 31.69 -0.36
CA GLU A 131 4.70 30.56 -1.29
C GLU A 131 3.62 29.51 -0.97
N ASN A 132 3.48 29.16 0.31
CA ASN A 132 2.49 28.17 0.74
C ASN A 132 1.05 28.69 0.59
N PHE A 133 0.77 29.96 0.92
CA PHE A 133 -0.56 30.54 0.70
C PHE A 133 -0.87 30.69 -0.79
N LYS A 134 0.09 31.09 -1.62
CA LYS A 134 -0.07 31.13 -3.08
C LYS A 134 -0.44 29.76 -3.63
N THR A 135 0.24 28.72 -3.17
CA THR A 135 -0.04 27.33 -3.52
C THR A 135 -1.45 26.93 -3.10
N TYR A 136 -1.85 27.25 -1.86
CA TYR A 136 -3.20 26.98 -1.35
C TYR A 136 -4.28 27.64 -2.21
N ILE A 137 -4.16 28.94 -2.47
CA ILE A 137 -5.10 29.72 -3.27
C ILE A 137 -5.21 29.20 -4.71
N THR A 138 -4.08 28.83 -5.31
CA THR A 138 -4.05 28.38 -6.71
C THR A 138 -4.60 26.97 -6.87
N ARG A 139 -4.30 26.08 -5.91
CA ARG A 139 -4.72 24.67 -5.99
C ARG A 139 -6.13 24.43 -5.46
N TYR A 140 -6.61 25.27 -4.55
CA TYR A 140 -7.90 25.08 -3.88
C TYR A 140 -8.72 26.39 -3.90
N PRO A 141 -9.17 26.83 -5.09
CA PRO A 141 -9.91 28.09 -5.24
C PRO A 141 -11.29 28.09 -4.58
N ASP A 142 -11.83 26.91 -4.21
CA ASP A 142 -13.14 26.76 -3.55
C ASP A 142 -13.02 26.38 -2.07
N ALA A 143 -11.83 26.45 -1.49
CA ALA A 143 -11.62 26.05 -0.10
C ALA A 143 -12.24 27.05 0.88
N GLU A 144 -12.79 26.53 1.98
CA GLU A 144 -13.46 27.33 3.01
C GLU A 144 -12.58 28.45 3.60
N ASN A 145 -11.26 28.21 3.73
CA ASN A 145 -10.32 29.18 4.28
C ASN A 145 -9.68 30.11 3.23
N LEU A 146 -10.24 30.22 2.02
CA LEU A 146 -9.66 31.02 0.94
C LEU A 146 -9.50 32.50 1.31
N ALA A 147 -10.54 33.12 1.89
CA ALA A 147 -10.48 34.52 2.32
C ALA A 147 -9.39 34.75 3.39
N ASN A 148 -9.24 33.79 4.32
CA ASN A 148 -8.17 33.82 5.32
C ASN A 148 -6.79 33.65 4.68
N ALA A 149 -6.65 32.75 3.70
CA ALA A 149 -5.39 32.56 2.99
C ALA A 149 -4.97 33.82 2.23
N TYR A 150 -5.90 34.50 1.56
CA TYR A 150 -5.64 35.81 0.96
C TYR A 150 -5.21 36.84 2.01
N PHE A 151 -5.88 36.88 3.16
CA PHE A 151 -5.56 37.81 4.24
C PHE A 151 -4.14 37.60 4.76
N TYR A 152 -3.76 36.37 5.12
CA TYR A 152 -2.44 36.08 5.67
C TYR A 152 -1.32 36.16 4.62
N MET A 153 -1.62 35.91 3.34
CA MET A 153 -0.69 36.18 2.24
C MET A 153 -0.42 37.69 2.13
N ALA A 154 -1.48 38.51 2.19
CA ALA A 154 -1.37 39.97 2.16
C ALA A 154 -0.63 40.50 3.39
N GLU A 155 -0.91 39.99 4.59
CA GLU A 155 -0.17 40.35 5.82
C GLU A 155 1.30 39.96 5.69
N SER A 156 1.60 38.76 5.19
CA SER A 156 3.00 38.34 4.97
C SER A 156 3.74 39.28 4.00
N LEU A 157 3.09 39.69 2.91
CA LEU A 157 3.65 40.66 1.96
C LEU A 157 3.80 42.06 2.57
N TYR A 158 2.83 42.46 3.40
CA TYR A 158 2.86 43.74 4.11
C TYR A 158 4.02 43.81 5.09
N GLU A 159 4.27 42.75 5.86
CA GLU A 159 5.41 42.64 6.79
C GLU A 159 6.76 42.67 6.05
N LYS A 160 6.78 42.12 4.83
CA LYS A 160 7.92 42.25 3.89
C LYS A 160 8.04 43.63 3.24
N LYS A 161 7.13 44.57 3.54
CA LYS A 161 7.04 45.91 2.93
C LYS A 161 6.77 45.88 1.42
N ASN A 162 6.29 44.76 0.88
CA ASN A 162 5.83 44.66 -0.50
C ASN A 162 4.38 45.15 -0.59
N TYR A 163 4.19 46.45 -0.35
CA TYR A 163 2.89 47.11 -0.35
C TYR A 163 2.13 47.04 -1.69
N PRO A 164 2.79 47.13 -2.87
CA PRO A 164 2.09 46.96 -4.14
C PRO A 164 1.39 45.60 -4.24
N GLU A 165 2.09 44.51 -3.92
CA GLU A 165 1.54 43.17 -4.02
C GLU A 165 0.54 42.88 -2.90
N ALA A 166 0.83 43.30 -1.66
CA ALA A 166 -0.10 43.17 -0.54
C ALA A 166 -1.44 43.85 -0.85
N GLY A 167 -1.41 45.05 -1.43
CA GLY A 167 -2.59 45.81 -1.83
C GLY A 167 -3.49 45.04 -2.81
N ILE A 168 -2.91 44.34 -3.78
CA ILE A 168 -3.66 43.52 -4.74
C ILE A 168 -4.46 42.42 -4.02
N PHE A 169 -3.86 41.75 -3.04
CA PHE A 169 -4.52 40.68 -2.30
C PHE A 169 -5.58 41.20 -1.34
N TYR A 170 -5.36 42.32 -0.66
CA TYR A 170 -6.43 42.94 0.13
C TYR A 170 -7.61 43.40 -0.75
N ALA A 171 -7.34 43.97 -1.93
CA ALA A 171 -8.39 44.35 -2.87
C ALA A 171 -9.21 43.14 -3.35
N LYS A 172 -8.57 42.00 -3.61
CA LYS A 172 -9.25 40.74 -3.94
C LYS A 172 -10.21 40.29 -2.85
N ILE A 173 -9.84 40.41 -1.58
CA ILE A 173 -10.74 40.07 -0.47
C ILE A 173 -11.97 40.99 -0.47
N LEU A 174 -11.77 42.30 -0.67
CA LEU A 174 -12.88 43.26 -0.71
C LEU A 174 -13.82 43.06 -1.90
N ASP A 175 -13.30 42.55 -3.03
CA ASP A 175 -14.08 42.25 -4.24
C ASP A 175 -14.81 40.89 -4.16
N LYS A 176 -14.12 39.84 -3.67
CA LYS A 176 -14.62 38.46 -3.70
C LYS A 176 -15.26 37.98 -2.41
N HIS A 177 -14.95 38.61 -1.28
CA HIS A 177 -15.42 38.22 0.06
C HIS A 177 -15.92 39.45 0.85
N PRO A 178 -16.98 40.14 0.38
CA PRO A 178 -17.47 41.37 0.99
C PRO A 178 -18.02 41.20 2.42
N ASP A 179 -18.37 39.97 2.79
CA ASP A 179 -18.87 39.53 4.09
C ASP A 179 -17.76 39.03 5.04
N TYR A 180 -16.49 39.16 4.64
CA TYR A 180 -15.36 38.69 5.44
C TYR A 180 -15.35 39.32 6.84
N SER A 181 -15.22 38.49 7.87
CA SER A 181 -15.31 38.93 9.28
C SER A 181 -14.30 40.01 9.66
N LYS A 182 -13.14 40.06 8.98
CA LYS A 182 -12.09 41.09 9.21
C LYS A 182 -12.10 42.20 8.17
N THR A 183 -13.24 42.47 7.52
CA THR A 183 -13.39 43.54 6.53
C THR A 183 -12.86 44.91 7.00
N PRO A 184 -13.11 45.37 8.25
CA PRO A 184 -12.53 46.63 8.74
C PRO A 184 -10.99 46.63 8.69
N SER A 185 -10.37 45.54 9.14
CA SER A 185 -8.91 45.34 9.12
C SER A 185 -8.37 45.28 7.69
N VAL A 186 -9.04 44.57 6.78
CA VAL A 186 -8.66 44.49 5.36
C VAL A 186 -8.71 45.87 4.69
N ARG A 187 -9.81 46.63 4.87
CA ARG A 187 -9.93 48.00 4.32
C ARG A 187 -8.84 48.91 4.87
N PHE A 188 -8.56 48.82 6.17
CA PHE A 188 -7.52 49.63 6.80
C PHE A 188 -6.14 49.30 6.23
N LYS A 189 -5.80 48.01 6.15
CA LYS A 189 -4.51 47.54 5.61
C LYS A 189 -4.35 47.85 4.13
N TYR A 190 -5.41 47.73 3.34
CA TYR A 190 -5.42 48.16 1.95
C TYR A 190 -5.10 49.66 1.81
N ALA A 191 -5.81 50.52 2.56
CA ALA A 191 -5.55 51.95 2.56
C ALA A 191 -4.12 52.28 3.02
N MET A 192 -3.59 51.54 4.01
CA MET A 192 -2.19 51.67 4.42
C MET A 192 -1.21 51.26 3.32
N CYS A 193 -1.48 50.20 2.56
CA CYS A 193 -0.67 49.83 1.39
C CYS A 193 -0.63 50.97 0.38
N LEU A 194 -1.80 51.53 0.05
CA LEU A 194 -1.93 52.64 -0.90
C LEU A 194 -1.15 53.89 -0.46
N LEU A 195 -1.18 54.24 0.84
CA LEU A 195 -0.39 55.35 1.37
C LEU A 195 1.12 55.12 1.20
N ASN A 196 1.60 53.89 1.37
CA ASN A 196 3.02 53.56 1.23
C ASN A 196 3.50 53.54 -0.24
N LEU A 197 2.60 53.62 -1.22
CA LEU A 197 2.98 53.74 -2.64
C LEU A 197 3.47 55.14 -3.01
N ASN A 198 3.26 56.15 -2.14
CA ASN A 198 3.63 57.56 -2.36
C ASN A 198 3.08 58.18 -3.67
N ASP A 199 1.99 57.63 -4.20
CA ASP A 199 1.28 58.16 -5.37
C ASP A 199 0.12 59.05 -4.89
N PRO A 200 0.01 60.32 -5.34
CA PRO A 200 -1.08 61.23 -4.97
C PRO A 200 -2.49 60.67 -5.24
N ALA A 201 -2.69 59.99 -6.37
CA ALA A 201 -3.99 59.40 -6.71
C ALA A 201 -4.32 58.23 -5.75
N LYS A 202 -3.32 57.41 -5.42
CA LYS A 202 -3.48 56.32 -4.43
C LYS A 202 -3.68 56.84 -3.02
N LYS A 203 -3.08 57.98 -2.69
CA LYS A 203 -3.31 58.66 -1.41
C LYS A 203 -4.76 59.13 -1.28
N GLU A 204 -5.33 59.76 -2.30
CA GLU A 204 -6.75 60.15 -2.29
C GLU A 204 -7.67 58.94 -2.14
N GLU A 205 -7.38 57.85 -2.86
CA GLU A 205 -8.06 56.57 -2.74
C GLU A 205 -8.00 56.03 -1.29
N ALA A 206 -6.81 56.02 -0.67
CA ALA A 206 -6.62 55.60 0.72
C ALA A 206 -7.47 56.42 1.71
N LEU A 207 -7.51 57.75 1.54
CA LEU A 207 -8.31 58.63 2.39
C LEU A 207 -9.81 58.34 2.26
N ARG A 208 -10.30 57.96 1.06
CA ARG A 208 -11.69 57.52 0.89
C ARG A 208 -11.98 56.23 1.65
N TYR A 209 -11.06 55.26 1.63
CA TYR A 209 -11.21 54.03 2.43
C TYR A 209 -11.18 54.29 3.93
N PHE A 210 -10.29 55.16 4.44
CA PHE A 210 -10.33 55.53 5.86
C PHE A 210 -11.64 56.19 6.27
N LYS A 211 -12.19 57.08 5.42
CA LYS A 211 -13.51 57.68 5.65
C LYS A 211 -14.63 56.62 5.64
N SER A 212 -14.58 55.63 4.74
CA SER A 212 -15.60 54.58 4.69
C SER A 212 -15.53 53.69 5.93
N ILE A 213 -14.35 53.36 6.46
CA ILE A 213 -14.22 52.59 7.72
C ILE A 213 -14.87 53.33 8.89
N VAL A 214 -14.64 54.66 9.00
CA VAL A 214 -15.24 55.47 10.06
C VAL A 214 -16.76 55.54 9.98
N LYS A 215 -17.30 55.55 8.75
CA LYS A 215 -18.74 55.59 8.49
C LYS A 215 -19.40 54.24 8.72
N ASP A 216 -18.83 53.18 8.15
CA ASP A 216 -19.44 51.85 8.08
C ASP A 216 -19.18 51.03 9.35
N PHE A 217 -18.06 51.29 10.05
CA PHE A 217 -17.63 50.54 11.24
C PHE A 217 -17.25 51.45 12.43
N PRO A 218 -18.09 52.40 12.87
CA PRO A 218 -17.72 53.48 13.79
C PRO A 218 -17.18 53.03 15.15
N GLY A 219 -17.52 51.82 15.60
CA GLY A 219 -17.08 51.24 16.88
C GLY A 219 -15.79 50.40 16.81
N SER A 220 -15.25 50.14 15.62
CA SER A 220 -14.06 49.29 15.47
C SER A 220 -12.77 50.00 15.88
N LEU A 221 -11.73 49.22 16.21
CA LEU A 221 -10.39 49.76 16.46
C LEU A 221 -9.84 50.43 15.20
N GLU A 222 -10.13 49.87 14.04
CA GLU A 222 -9.74 50.41 12.73
C GLU A 222 -10.41 51.75 12.43
N ALA A 223 -11.64 52.00 12.89
CA ALA A 223 -12.25 53.31 12.74
C ALA A 223 -11.55 54.37 13.59
N LYS A 224 -11.12 54.04 14.81
CA LYS A 224 -10.31 54.95 15.63
C LYS A 224 -8.98 55.25 14.95
N ALA A 225 -8.26 54.22 14.51
CA ALA A 225 -7.00 54.36 13.77
C ALA A 225 -7.17 55.15 12.46
N SER A 226 -8.28 54.94 11.74
CA SER A 226 -8.60 55.67 10.51
C SER A 226 -8.81 57.16 10.75
N LYS A 227 -9.49 57.54 11.84
CA LYS A 227 -9.65 58.96 12.24
C LYS A 227 -8.30 59.62 12.49
N GLU A 228 -7.40 58.95 13.22
CA GLU A 228 -6.06 59.47 13.48
C GLU A 228 -5.25 59.66 12.20
N ARG A 229 -5.33 58.69 11.27
CA ARG A 229 -4.67 58.79 9.95
C ARG A 229 -5.21 59.95 9.14
N LEU A 230 -6.53 60.12 9.07
CA LEU A 230 -7.17 61.24 8.37
C LEU A 230 -6.73 62.59 8.93
N GLN A 231 -6.64 62.73 10.26
CA GLN A 231 -6.16 63.96 10.89
C GLN A 231 -4.69 64.23 10.60
N LYS A 232 -3.84 63.20 10.59
CA LYS A 232 -2.41 63.35 10.28
C LYS A 232 -2.20 63.81 8.84
N GLU A 233 -2.94 63.24 7.89
CA GLU A 233 -2.81 63.60 6.46
C GLU A 233 -3.44 64.96 6.13
N ALA A 234 -4.39 65.44 6.94
CA ALA A 234 -4.99 66.77 6.79
C ALA A 234 -4.11 67.90 7.35
N LYS A 235 -3.14 67.60 8.23
CA LYS A 235 -2.19 68.60 8.73
C LYS A 235 -1.10 68.84 7.67
N PRO A 236 -0.86 70.08 7.21
CA PRO A 236 0.17 70.37 6.24
C PRO A 236 1.55 69.96 6.78
N ALA A 237 2.36 69.31 5.95
CA ALA A 237 3.72 68.92 6.32
C ALA A 237 4.51 70.15 6.81
N PRO A 238 5.26 70.07 7.92
CA PRO A 238 6.06 71.18 8.38
C PRO A 238 7.02 71.58 7.26
N LYS A 239 6.94 72.84 6.80
CA LYS A 239 7.85 73.40 5.79
C LYS A 239 9.27 73.15 6.29
N LYS A 240 10.06 72.35 5.56
CA LYS A 240 11.50 72.21 5.82
C LYS A 240 12.09 73.62 5.90
N ALA A 241 12.55 74.02 7.08
CA ALA A 241 13.19 75.31 7.29
C ALA A 241 14.37 75.40 6.31
N LYS A 242 14.33 76.38 5.41
CA LYS A 242 15.47 76.70 4.54
C LYS A 242 16.65 77.01 5.45
N ALA A 243 17.69 76.19 5.39
CA ALA A 243 18.97 76.51 5.99
C ALA A 243 19.46 77.84 5.41
N THR A 244 19.52 78.86 6.24
CA THR A 244 20.19 80.12 5.93
C THR A 244 21.67 79.82 5.65
N PRO A 245 22.25 80.31 4.54
CA PRO A 245 23.68 80.14 4.30
C PRO A 245 24.44 80.96 5.32
N ALA A 246 25.35 80.28 6.04
CA ALA A 246 26.30 80.92 6.94
C ALA A 246 27.16 81.91 6.13
N LYS A 247 27.19 83.17 6.58
CA LYS A 247 28.12 84.17 6.07
C LYS A 247 29.55 83.72 6.41
N ALA A 248 30.39 83.59 5.38
CA ALA A 248 31.83 83.54 5.54
C ALA A 248 32.32 84.95 5.88
N ASN A 249 33.10 85.05 6.96
CA ASN A 249 34.02 86.15 7.26
C ASN A 249 35.43 85.58 7.19
#